data_AF-A0A9W6VPQ9-F1
#
_entry.id   AF-A0A9W6VPQ9-F1
#
_cell.length_a   1.000
_cell.length_b   1.000
_cell.length_c   1.000
_cell.angle_alpha   90.00
_cell.angle_beta   90.00
_cell.angle_gamma   90.00
#
_symmetry.space_group_name_H-M   'P 1'
#
loop_
_entity.id
_entity.type
_entity.pdbx_description
1 polymer ?
#
loop_
_entity_poly.entity_id
_entity_poly.type
_entity_poly.pdbx_seq_one_letter_code
_entity_poly.pdbx_strand_id
1 'polypeptide(L)'
;MTVQCPHCGKRNRVPAVADGTPRCGNCHRPLPWIADAGDDDFADVAERASVPVVVDLWATWCGPCRMVSPALEQLAREMAGRLKLVKVDVDRAPKVQERFAVQAVPTLLLMRDGKVIDRQAGAAPAPVLRAWVEKNIARDT
;
A
#
# COMPACT_ATOMS: atom_id res chain seq x y z
N MET A 1 3.31 12.62 -0.67
CA MET A 1 4.69 12.40 -1.16
C MET A 1 4.93 13.08 -2.51
N THR A 2 6.18 13.24 -2.93
CA THR A 2 6.53 13.65 -4.30
C THR A 2 6.96 12.43 -5.10
N VAL A 3 6.35 12.19 -6.26
CA VAL A 3 6.62 11.05 -7.14
C VAL A 3 7.11 11.53 -8.49
N GLN A 4 8.16 10.92 -9.01
CA GLN A 4 8.55 11.08 -10.41
C GLN A 4 7.64 10.23 -11.29
N CYS A 5 6.97 10.84 -12.27
CA CYS A 5 6.12 10.11 -13.20
C CYS A 5 6.96 9.13 -14.03
N PRO A 6 6.64 7.83 -14.04
CA PRO A 6 7.42 6.82 -14.79
C PRO A 6 7.30 6.97 -16.30
N HIS A 7 6.34 7.77 -16.79
CA HIS A 7 6.08 7.95 -18.22
C HIS A 7 6.74 9.19 -18.83
N CYS A 8 6.85 10.29 -18.08
CA CYS A 8 7.37 11.56 -18.61
C CYS A 8 8.40 12.25 -17.70
N GLY A 9 8.76 11.65 -16.57
CA GLY A 9 9.76 12.19 -15.65
C GLY A 9 9.33 13.41 -14.82
N LYS A 10 8.14 13.99 -15.05
CA LYS A 10 7.63 15.11 -14.25
C LYS A 10 7.47 14.70 -12.79
N ARG A 11 7.99 15.51 -11.86
CA ARG A 11 7.72 15.38 -10.42
C ARG A 11 6.31 15.89 -10.10
N ASN A 12 5.53 15.07 -9.40
CA ASN A 12 4.15 15.36 -9.03
C ASN A 12 4.00 15.20 -7.51
N ARG A 13 3.22 16.08 -6.89
CA ARG A 13 2.77 15.88 -5.51
C ARG A 13 1.59 14.91 -5.54
N VAL A 14 1.73 13.77 -4.88
CA VAL A 14 0.67 12.78 -4.70
C VAL A 14 0.23 12.85 -3.23
N PRO A 15 -1.01 13.25 -2.95
CA PRO A 15 -1.52 13.29 -1.58
C PRO A 15 -1.77 11.87 -1.04
N ALA A 16 -1.79 11.73 0.29
CA ALA A 16 -2.13 10.46 0.92
C ALA A 16 -3.61 10.10 0.68
N VAL A 17 -4.49 11.10 0.61
CA VAL A 17 -5.93 10.98 0.35
C VAL A 17 -6.28 11.75 -0.92
N ALA A 18 -7.09 11.17 -1.80
CA ALA A 18 -7.56 11.81 -3.03
C ALA A 18 -8.90 11.22 -3.46
N ASP A 19 -9.72 12.03 -4.13
CA ASP A 19 -10.88 11.55 -4.86
C ASP A 19 -10.40 10.85 -6.14
N GLY A 20 -10.55 9.53 -6.17
CA GLY A 20 -10.09 8.69 -7.29
C GLY A 20 -8.58 8.42 -7.30
N THR A 21 -8.04 8.15 -8.48
CA THR A 21 -6.63 7.73 -8.64
C THR A 21 -5.72 8.91 -9.02
N PRO A 22 -4.56 9.09 -8.35
CA PRO A 22 -3.61 10.15 -8.69
C PRO A 22 -3.09 10.03 -10.13
N ARG A 23 -3.03 11.17 -10.83
CA ARG A 23 -2.56 11.27 -12.22
C ARG A 23 -1.48 12.33 -12.36
N CYS A 24 -0.60 12.13 -13.34
CA CYS A 24 0.44 13.09 -13.67
C CYS A 24 -0.18 14.38 -14.21
N GLY A 25 0.19 15.53 -13.65
CA GLY A 25 -0.27 16.84 -14.13
C GLY A 25 0.26 17.23 -15.52
N ASN A 26 1.19 16.46 -16.09
CA ASN A 26 1.76 16.71 -17.43
C ASN A 26 1.22 15.75 -18.50
N CYS A 27 1.30 14.44 -18.29
CA CYS A 27 0.89 13.44 -19.28
C CYS A 27 -0.40 12.69 -18.92
N HIS A 28 -1.03 13.02 -17.79
CA HIS A 28 -2.31 12.48 -17.30
C HIS A 28 -2.37 10.95 -17.08
N ARG A 29 -1.24 10.25 -17.25
CA ARG A 29 -1.10 8.84 -16.89
C ARG A 29 -1.22 8.65 -15.36
N PRO A 30 -1.71 7.48 -14.91
CA PRO A 30 -1.74 7.14 -13.49
C PRO A 30 -0.36 7.25 -12.85
N LEU A 31 -0.33 7.66 -11.59
CA LEU A 31 0.88 7.71 -10.78
C LEU A 31 0.89 6.58 -9.75
N PRO A 32 2.08 6.09 -9.37
CA PRO A 32 2.23 5.25 -8.18
C PRO A 32 1.63 5.93 -6.94
N TRP A 33 0.87 5.19 -6.15
CA TRP A 33 0.25 5.68 -4.92
C TRP A 33 0.76 4.90 -3.72
N ILE A 34 1.72 5.50 -3.02
CA ILE A 34 2.37 4.99 -1.82
C ILE A 34 2.18 6.05 -0.73
N ALA A 35 1.67 5.68 0.43
CA ALA A 35 1.45 6.61 1.53
C ALA A 35 1.81 5.95 2.85
N ASP A 36 2.20 6.78 3.82
CA ASP A 36 2.28 6.36 5.21
C ASP A 36 0.94 6.67 5.90
N ALA A 37 0.58 5.87 6.90
CA ALA A 37 -0.57 6.10 7.76
C ALA A 37 -0.26 5.68 9.21
N GLY A 38 -1.03 6.22 10.15
CA GLY A 38 -0.98 5.89 11.56
C GLY A 38 -2.38 5.87 12.19
N ASP A 39 -2.42 5.87 13.53
CA ASP A 39 -3.64 5.72 14.29
C ASP A 39 -4.72 6.77 13.97
N ASP A 40 -4.32 7.99 13.63
CA ASP A 40 -5.25 9.12 13.47
C ASP A 40 -5.82 9.23 12.05
N ASP A 41 -5.16 8.66 11.04
CA ASP A 41 -5.51 8.86 9.62
C ASP A 41 -5.68 7.56 8.82
N PHE A 42 -5.50 6.38 9.44
CA PHE A 42 -5.61 5.08 8.76
C PHE A 42 -6.90 4.91 7.97
N ALA A 43 -8.05 5.31 8.54
CA ALA A 43 -9.34 5.16 7.88
C ALA A 43 -9.42 5.97 6.57
N ASP A 44 -8.93 7.21 6.60
CA ASP A 44 -8.95 8.08 5.42
C ASP A 44 -7.90 7.65 4.38
N VAL A 45 -6.72 7.23 4.83
CA VAL A 45 -5.61 6.86 3.94
C VAL A 45 -5.80 5.47 3.34
N ALA A 46 -6.24 4.47 4.10
CA ALA A 46 -6.38 3.08 3.63
C ALA A 46 -7.82 2.72 3.29
N GLU A 47 -8.76 2.94 4.20
CA GLU A 47 -10.10 2.33 4.11
C GLU A 47 -10.99 3.02 3.07
N ARG A 48 -10.83 4.33 2.89
CA ARG A 48 -11.58 5.13 1.92
C ARG A 48 -10.96 5.19 0.52
N ALA A 49 -9.87 4.46 0.28
CA ALA A 49 -9.23 4.47 -1.01
C ALA A 49 -10.14 3.86 -2.10
N SER A 50 -10.20 4.49 -3.27
CA SER A 50 -11.04 4.04 -4.39
C SER A 50 -10.48 2.85 -5.18
N VAL A 51 -9.35 2.30 -4.74
CA VAL A 51 -8.64 1.17 -5.35
C VAL A 51 -8.24 0.20 -4.25
N PRO A 52 -8.00 -1.09 -4.57
CA PRO A 52 -7.43 -2.02 -3.61
C PRO A 52 -6.16 -1.48 -2.96
N VAL A 53 -6.02 -1.74 -1.66
CA VAL A 53 -4.91 -1.27 -0.82
C VAL A 53 -4.14 -2.44 -0.25
N VAL A 54 -2.84 -2.51 -0.50
CA VAL A 54 -1.95 -3.32 0.33
C VAL A 54 -1.51 -2.48 1.51
N VAL A 55 -1.74 -2.96 2.73
CA VAL A 55 -1.20 -2.38 3.96
C VAL A 55 0.02 -3.19 4.38
N ASP A 56 1.18 -2.53 4.42
CA ASP A 56 2.44 -3.05 4.96
C ASP A 56 2.57 -2.63 6.42
N LEU A 57 2.26 -3.55 7.34
CA LEU A 57 2.46 -3.36 8.78
C LEU A 57 3.88 -3.80 9.12
N TRP A 58 4.74 -2.83 9.35
CA TRP A 58 6.19 -3.01 9.49
C TRP A 58 6.71 -2.36 10.77
N ALA A 59 7.99 -2.62 11.08
CA ALA A 59 8.70 -1.96 12.18
C ALA A 59 10.19 -1.77 11.83
N THR A 60 10.87 -0.83 12.48
CA THR A 60 12.28 -0.50 12.19
C THR A 60 13.27 -1.62 12.53
N TRP A 61 12.94 -2.43 13.54
CA TRP A 61 13.71 -3.58 14.00
C TRP A 61 13.45 -4.85 13.17
N CYS A 62 12.49 -4.81 12.24
CA CYS A 62 12.10 -5.95 11.45
C CYS A 62 13.07 -6.21 10.28
N GLY A 63 13.95 -7.19 10.47
CA GLY A 63 14.88 -7.64 9.42
C GLY A 63 14.21 -7.97 8.08
N PRO A 64 13.19 -8.86 8.05
CA PRO A 64 12.50 -9.24 6.82
C PRO A 64 11.76 -8.09 6.12
N CYS A 65 11.27 -7.10 6.87
CA CYS A 65 10.55 -5.93 6.32
C CYS A 65 11.44 -5.14 5.35
N ARG A 66 12.77 -5.10 5.59
CA ARG A 66 13.74 -4.42 4.70
C ARG A 66 13.76 -4.97 3.27
N MET A 67 13.31 -6.21 3.06
CA MET A 67 13.18 -6.80 1.72
C MET A 67 11.74 -6.71 1.19
N VAL A 68 10.74 -6.86 2.06
CA VAL A 68 9.33 -6.87 1.68
C VAL A 68 8.84 -5.48 1.26
N SER A 69 9.13 -4.43 2.04
CA SER A 69 8.63 -3.08 1.75
C SER A 69 9.10 -2.57 0.37
N PRO A 70 10.39 -2.70 -0.04
CA PRO A 70 10.80 -2.30 -1.38
C PRO A 70 10.12 -3.09 -2.50
N ALA A 71 9.83 -4.38 -2.29
CA ALA A 71 9.12 -5.20 -3.26
C ALA A 71 7.67 -4.74 -3.44
N LEU A 72 6.99 -4.37 -2.35
CA LEU A 72 5.65 -3.80 -2.38
C LEU A 72 5.62 -2.42 -3.05
N GLU A 73 6.62 -1.57 -2.78
CA GLU A 73 6.72 -0.27 -3.45
C GLU A 73 6.91 -0.44 -4.96
N GLN A 74 7.73 -1.41 -5.39
CA GLN A 74 7.88 -1.73 -6.80
C GLN A 74 6.56 -2.20 -7.42
N LEU A 75 5.82 -3.07 -6.73
CA LEU A 75 4.51 -3.54 -7.18
C LEU A 75 3.52 -2.37 -7.32
N ALA A 76 3.46 -1.47 -6.34
CA ALA A 76 2.61 -0.28 -6.40
C ALA A 76 2.99 0.69 -7.55
N ARG A 77 4.27 0.71 -7.96
CA ARG A 77 4.72 1.46 -9.14
C ARG A 77 4.26 0.81 -10.44
N GLU A 78 4.40 -0.51 -10.55
CA GLU A 78 3.97 -1.28 -11.73
C GLU A 78 2.44 -1.27 -11.91
N MET A 79 1.71 -1.27 -10.79
CA MET A 79 0.26 -1.28 -10.75
C MET A 79 -0.33 0.13 -10.53
N ALA A 80 0.35 1.17 -10.98
CA ALA A 80 -0.09 2.55 -10.83
C ALA A 80 -1.56 2.75 -11.30
N GLY A 81 -2.38 3.35 -10.43
CA GLY A 81 -3.82 3.54 -10.66
C GLY A 81 -4.70 2.31 -10.45
N ARG A 82 -4.12 1.14 -10.13
CA ARG A 82 -4.85 -0.11 -9.82
C ARG A 82 -4.61 -0.59 -8.40
N LEU A 83 -3.52 -0.19 -7.78
CA LEU A 83 -3.15 -0.55 -6.42
C LEU A 83 -2.61 0.67 -5.67
N LYS A 84 -2.96 0.77 -4.40
CA LYS A 84 -2.32 1.66 -3.44
C LYS A 84 -1.53 0.85 -2.42
N LEU A 85 -0.34 1.33 -2.06
CA LEU A 85 0.41 0.81 -0.92
C LEU A 85 0.29 1.80 0.24
N VAL A 86 -0.11 1.30 1.41
CA VAL A 86 -0.11 2.05 2.67
C VAL A 86 0.88 1.39 3.62
N LYS A 87 1.84 2.15 4.12
CA LYS A 87 2.86 1.69 5.05
C LYS A 87 2.50 2.18 6.45
N VAL A 88 2.46 1.29 7.42
CA VAL A 88 2.14 1.60 8.81
C VAL A 88 3.25 1.06 9.71
N ASP A 89 3.94 1.96 10.39
CA ASP A 89 4.90 1.61 11.43
C ASP A 89 4.13 1.23 12.70
N VAL A 90 4.13 -0.06 13.05
CA VAL A 90 3.34 -0.57 14.18
C VAL A 90 3.84 -0.03 15.52
N ASP A 91 5.12 0.34 15.64
CA ASP A 91 5.67 0.95 16.85
C ASP A 91 5.05 2.34 17.12
N ARG A 92 4.50 2.98 16.07
CA ARG A 92 3.88 4.32 16.11
C ARG A 92 2.37 4.30 15.96
N ALA A 93 1.78 3.15 15.69
CA ALA A 93 0.35 2.98 15.44
C ALA A 93 -0.23 1.79 16.24
N PRO A 94 -0.18 1.84 17.59
CA PRO A 94 -0.63 0.74 18.44
C PRO A 94 -2.12 0.42 18.27
N LYS A 95 -2.99 1.40 17.98
CA LYS A 95 -4.41 1.11 17.73
C LYS A 95 -4.60 0.34 16.43
N VAL A 96 -3.85 0.68 15.37
CA VAL A 96 -3.85 -0.10 14.13
C VAL A 96 -3.31 -1.51 14.36
N GLN A 97 -2.22 -1.64 15.12
CA GLN A 97 -1.63 -2.94 15.49
C GLN A 97 -2.65 -3.83 16.22
N GLU A 98 -3.32 -3.29 17.24
CA GLU A 98 -4.35 -3.98 18.02
C GLU A 98 -5.56 -4.35 17.15
N ARG A 99 -6.09 -3.39 16.39
CA ARG A 99 -7.26 -3.55 15.53
C ARG A 99 -7.11 -4.73 14.56
N PHE A 100 -5.92 -4.91 14.00
CA PHE A 100 -5.64 -6.00 13.04
C PHE A 100 -4.98 -7.23 13.67
N ALA A 101 -4.92 -7.29 15.00
CA ALA A 101 -4.30 -8.38 15.76
C ALA A 101 -2.92 -8.74 15.18
N VAL A 102 -2.04 -7.75 15.06
CA VAL A 102 -0.69 -7.93 14.54
C VAL A 102 0.19 -8.51 15.63
N GLN A 103 0.53 -9.80 15.49
CA GLN A 103 1.38 -10.53 16.43
C GLN A 103 2.86 -10.54 16.01
N ALA A 104 3.13 -10.36 14.72
CA ALA A 104 4.47 -10.32 14.16
C ALA A 104 4.49 -9.45 12.90
N VAL A 105 5.65 -8.86 12.62
CA VAL A 105 5.91 -8.10 11.40
C VAL A 105 6.92 -8.84 10.50
N PRO A 106 6.81 -8.72 9.17
CA PRO A 106 5.76 -7.99 8.46
C PRO A 106 4.41 -8.75 8.52
N THR A 107 3.32 -8.00 8.66
CA THR A 107 1.97 -8.46 8.37
C THR A 107 1.45 -7.65 7.21
N LEU A 108 0.97 -8.31 6.17
CA LEU A 108 0.39 -7.64 5.01
C LEU A 108 -1.12 -7.86 4.99
N LEU A 109 -1.87 -6.79 4.78
CA LEU A 109 -3.31 -6.85 4.55
C LEU A 109 -3.60 -6.42 3.11
N LEU A 110 -4.53 -7.09 2.44
CA LEU A 110 -5.13 -6.59 1.23
C LEU A 110 -6.55 -6.13 1.57
N MET A 111 -6.84 -4.87 1.26
CA MET A 111 -8.11 -4.24 1.57
C MET A 111 -8.81 -3.77 0.30
N ARG A 112 -10.15 -3.79 0.33
CA ARG A 112 -11.03 -3.20 -0.67
C ARG A 112 -12.30 -2.71 0.00
N ASP A 113 -12.75 -1.51 -0.35
CA ASP A 113 -13.96 -0.87 0.21
C ASP A 113 -14.00 -0.89 1.75
N GLY A 114 -12.86 -0.55 2.36
CA GLY A 114 -12.68 -0.52 3.81
C GLY A 114 -12.63 -1.88 4.52
N LYS A 115 -12.65 -3.00 3.78
CA LYS A 115 -12.64 -4.35 4.33
C LYS A 115 -11.35 -5.08 3.99
N VAL A 116 -10.85 -5.90 4.91
CA VAL A 116 -9.77 -6.84 4.63
C VAL A 116 -10.33 -7.99 3.79
N ILE A 117 -9.78 -8.18 2.60
CA ILE A 117 -10.18 -9.26 1.69
C ILE A 117 -9.19 -10.43 1.71
N ASP A 118 -7.93 -10.17 2.08
CA ASP A 118 -6.94 -11.21 2.31
C ASP A 118 -5.81 -10.75 3.24
N ARG A 119 -5.08 -11.70 3.84
CA ARG A 119 -3.95 -11.45 4.74
C ARG A 119 -2.78 -12.35 4.39
N GLN A 120 -1.60 -11.76 4.26
CA GLN A 120 -0.34 -12.50 4.13
C GLN A 120 0.50 -12.25 5.40
N ALA A 121 0.70 -13.32 6.17
CA ALA A 121 1.58 -13.28 7.34
C ALA A 121 3.03 -13.56 6.91
N GLY A 122 3.97 -12.80 7.47
CA GLY A 122 5.40 -13.00 7.26
C GLY A 122 5.91 -12.55 5.89
N ALA A 123 7.23 -12.66 5.72
CA ALA A 123 7.88 -12.27 4.48
C ALA A 123 7.68 -13.32 3.39
N ALA A 124 7.44 -12.85 2.16
CA ALA A 124 7.41 -13.68 0.97
C ALA A 124 8.21 -13.03 -0.16
N PRO A 125 8.75 -13.82 -1.12
CA PRO A 125 9.41 -13.28 -2.30
C PRO A 125 8.48 -12.41 -3.15
N ALA A 126 9.03 -11.41 -3.85
CA ALA A 126 8.26 -10.48 -4.69
C ALA A 126 7.29 -11.16 -5.69
N PRO A 127 7.66 -12.26 -6.38
CA PRO A 127 6.72 -12.96 -7.27
C PRO A 127 5.49 -13.53 -6.54
N VAL A 128 5.68 -14.00 -5.31
CA VAL A 128 4.59 -14.54 -4.46
C VAL A 128 3.67 -13.40 -4.03
N LEU A 129 4.23 -12.26 -3.60
CA LEU A 129 3.46 -11.07 -3.25
C LEU A 129 2.65 -10.54 -4.43
N ARG A 130 3.24 -10.48 -5.62
CA ARG A 130 2.52 -10.09 -6.85
C ARG A 130 1.35 -11.03 -7.13
N ALA A 131 1.60 -12.35 -7.14
CA ALA A 131 0.55 -13.34 -7.40
C ALA A 131 -0.58 -13.27 -6.36
N TRP A 132 -0.25 -13.05 -5.09
CA TRP A 132 -1.21 -12.86 -4.00
C TRP A 132 -2.11 -11.64 -4.24
N VAL A 133 -1.54 -10.49 -4.60
CA VAL A 133 -2.32 -9.28 -4.93
C VAL A 133 -3.20 -9.54 -6.16
N GLU A 134 -2.61 -9.98 -7.28
CA GLU A 134 -3.31 -10.16 -8.56
C GLU A 134 -4.48 -11.13 -8.45
N LYS A 135 -4.28 -12.26 -7.76
CA LYS A 135 -5.32 -13.26 -7.52
C LYS A 135 -6.55 -12.66 -6.82
N ASN A 136 -6.34 -11.78 -5.86
CA ASN A 136 -7.43 -11.27 -5.03
C ASN A 136 -8.12 -10.06 -5.66
N ILE A 137 -7.39 -9.14 -6.31
CA ILE A 137 -8.02 -8.02 -6.99
C ILE A 137 -8.88 -8.44 -8.20
N ALA A 138 -8.55 -9.59 -8.82
CA ALA A 138 -9.29 -10.13 -9.97
C ALA A 138 -10.60 -10.85 -9.57
N ARG A 139 -10.73 -11.30 -8.32
CA ARG A 139 -11.91 -12.05 -7.84
C ARG A 139 -13.09 -11.15 -7.45
N ASP A 140 -12.84 -9.85 -7.32
CA ASP A 140 -13.79 -8.84 -6.87
C ASP A 140 -14.24 -7.90 -8.02
N THR A 141 -14.18 -8.36 -9.27
CA THR A 141 -14.72 -7.66 -10.46
C THR A 141 -15.73 -8.58 -11.13
#